data_AF-A0A0J6BE12-F1
#
_entry.id   AF-A0A0J6BE12-F1
#
_cell.length_a   1.000
_cell.length_b   1.000
_cell.length_c   1.000
_cell.angle_alpha   90.00
_cell.angle_beta   90.00
_cell.angle_gamma   90.00
#
_symmetry.space_group_name_H-M   'P 1'
#
loop_
_entity.id
_entity.type
_entity.pdbx_description
1 polymer ?
#
loop_
_entity_poly.entity_id
_entity_poly.type
_entity_poly.pdbx_seq_one_letter_code
_entity_poly.pdbx_strand_id
1 'polypeptide(L)'
;MILYSCGEASGYGSLARGDGRWDWDADILVVMPIEGRHLAKIREMRRGCPVIIPLDLIVRRPEEFEVCFRGGDPVVRKALDHGEVLHG
;
A
#
# COMPACT_ATOMS: atom_id res chain seq x y z
N MET A 1 -6.74 -8.96 6.81
CA MET A 1 -6.27 -7.66 7.34
C MET A 1 -5.85 -6.74 6.20
N ILE A 2 -6.56 -5.62 6.05
CA ILE A 2 -6.22 -4.53 5.14
C ILE A 2 -5.90 -3.30 6.00
N LEU A 3 -4.70 -2.78 5.84
CA LEU A 3 -4.22 -1.56 6.49
C LEU A 3 -4.11 -0.44 5.46
N TYR A 4 -4.61 0.73 5.82
CA TYR A 4 -4.50 1.96 5.04
C TYR A 4 -3.68 2.97 5.81
N SER A 5 -2.61 3.46 5.22
CA SER A 5 -1.92 4.66 5.70
C SER A 5 -2.14 5.75 4.67
N CYS A 6 -2.70 6.88 5.08
CA CYS A 6 -2.61 8.08 4.27
C CYS A 6 -1.13 8.49 4.26
N GLY A 7 -0.51 8.49 3.08
CA GLY A 7 0.84 9.00 2.93
C GLY A 7 0.80 10.52 3.03
N GLU A 8 1.66 11.10 3.86
CA GLU A 8 2.02 12.49 3.68
C GLU A 8 2.74 12.62 2.34
N ALA A 9 2.37 13.61 1.53
CA ALA A 9 2.86 13.83 0.17
C ALA A 9 4.36 13.54 0.07
N SER A 10 4.72 12.37 -0.49
CA SER A 10 6.11 12.00 -0.68
C SER A 10 6.58 12.68 -1.96
N GLY A 11 6.87 13.98 -1.84
CA GLY A 11 7.42 14.79 -2.92
C GLY A 11 8.86 14.39 -3.26
N TYR A 12 9.06 13.15 -3.72
CA TYR A 12 10.30 12.67 -4.30
C TYR A 12 9.98 11.65 -5.41
N GLY A 13 9.51 12.15 -6.55
CA GLY A 13 9.57 11.38 -7.80
C GLY A 13 8.46 11.67 -8.81
N SER A 14 8.79 12.53 -9.76
CA SER A 14 8.19 12.65 -11.10
C SER A 14 6.90 13.46 -11.29
N LEU A 15 6.84 14.69 -10.78
CA LEU A 15 6.42 15.83 -11.62
C LEU A 15 6.95 17.17 -11.08
N ALA A 16 8.15 17.54 -11.51
CA ALA A 16 8.64 18.92 -11.46
C ALA A 16 7.95 19.77 -12.53
N ARG A 17 6.61 19.86 -12.50
CA ARG A 17 5.84 20.84 -13.27
C ARG A 17 4.82 21.46 -12.35
N GLY A 18 5.05 22.75 -12.07
CA GLY A 18 4.22 23.56 -11.21
C GLY A 18 2.77 23.53 -11.69
N ASP A 19 1.95 22.87 -10.90
CA ASP A 19 0.65 23.36 -10.48
C ASP A 19 0.31 22.55 -9.23
N GLY A 20 0.24 23.22 -8.09
CA GLY A 20 0.11 22.61 -6.77
C GLY A 20 -1.19 21.84 -6.62
N ARG A 21 -1.18 20.58 -7.04
CA ARG A 21 -2.13 19.58 -6.58
C ARG A 21 -1.46 18.88 -5.41
N TRP A 22 -2.12 18.93 -4.25
CA TRP A 22 -1.76 18.07 -3.13
C TRP A 22 -2.02 16.62 -3.59
N ASP A 23 -1.00 15.96 -4.15
CA ASP A 23 -1.02 14.53 -4.41
C ASP A 23 -0.91 13.83 -3.05
N TRP A 24 -2.07 13.61 -2.44
CA TRP A 24 -2.20 12.73 -1.29
C TRP A 24 -2.03 11.31 -1.83
N ASP A 25 -0.84 10.76 -1.68
CA ASP A 25 -0.57 9.36 -1.99
C ASP A 25 -1.25 8.49 -0.93
N ALA A 26 -2.03 7.49 -1.36
CA ALA A 26 -2.55 6.46 -0.47
C ALA A 26 -1.63 5.25 -0.49
N ASP A 27 -1.19 4.79 0.69
CA ASP A 27 -0.49 3.52 0.86
C ASP A 27 -1.48 2.47 1.41
N ILE A 28 -1.71 1.39 0.67
CA ILE A 28 -2.56 0.27 1.13
C ILE A 28 -1.71 -1.00 1.22
N LEU A 29 -1.69 -1.59 2.42
CA LEU A 29 -1.13 -2.92 2.67
C LEU A 29 -2.25 -3.94 2.85
N VAL A 30 -2.33 -4.91 1.95
CA VAL A 30 -3.25 -6.04 2.02
C VAL A 30 -2.50 -7.30 2.40
N VAL A 31 -2.86 -7.90 3.54
CA VAL A 31 -2.34 -9.20 3.97
C VAL A 31 -3.41 -10.27 3.74
N MET A 32 -3.17 -11.16 2.78
CA MET A 32 -4.07 -12.25 2.45
C MET A 32 -3.37 -13.43 1.77
N PRO A 33 -3.92 -14.65 1.81
CA PRO A 33 -3.43 -15.74 0.96
C PRO A 33 -3.51 -15.35 -0.52
N ILE A 34 -2.41 -15.58 -1.25
CA ILE A 34 -2.34 -15.29 -2.69
C ILE A 34 -2.15 -16.59 -3.45
N GLU A 35 -3.17 -16.96 -4.21
CA GLU A 35 -3.07 -18.01 -5.21
C GLU A 35 -2.31 -17.50 -6.44
N GLY A 36 -1.31 -18.26 -6.88
CA GLY A 36 -0.50 -17.91 -8.05
C GLY A 36 0.48 -16.76 -7.79
N ARG A 37 0.61 -15.85 -8.77
CA ARG A 37 1.63 -14.79 -8.79
C ARG A 37 1.12 -13.51 -8.13
N HIS A 38 1.93 -12.91 -7.25
CA HIS A 38 1.71 -11.60 -6.63
C HIS A 38 1.23 -10.52 -7.61
N LEU A 39 1.98 -10.35 -8.71
CA LEU A 39 1.67 -9.33 -9.71
C LEU A 39 0.30 -9.52 -10.36
N ALA A 40 -0.16 -10.76 -10.53
CA ALA A 40 -1.48 -11.04 -11.08
C ALA A 40 -2.58 -10.58 -10.11
N LYS A 41 -2.41 -10.86 -8.81
CA LYS A 41 -3.35 -10.43 -7.76
C LYS A 41 -3.38 -8.91 -7.60
N ILE A 42 -2.23 -8.24 -7.62
CA ILE A 42 -2.15 -6.76 -7.60
C ILE A 42 -2.92 -6.16 -8.78
N ARG A 43 -2.76 -6.71 -9.99
CA ARG A 43 -3.48 -6.26 -11.19
C ARG A 43 -4.99 -6.52 -11.11
N GLU A 44 -5.39 -7.62 -10.50
CA GLU A 44 -6.80 -7.92 -10.24
C GLU A 44 -7.41 -6.89 -9.30
N MET A 45 -6.77 -6.62 -8.16
CA MET A 45 -7.23 -5.63 -7.18
C MET A 45 -7.26 -4.21 -7.76
N ARG A 46 -6.22 -3.80 -8.51
CA ARG A 46 -6.21 -2.48 -9.17
C ARG A 46 -7.33 -2.33 -10.20
N ARG A 47 -7.74 -3.40 -10.88
CA ARG A 47 -8.90 -3.35 -11.80
C ARG A 47 -10.23 -3.22 -11.05
N GLY A 48 -10.33 -3.82 -9.85
CA GLY A 48 -11.52 -3.72 -9.00
C GLY A 48 -11.60 -2.42 -8.19
N CYS A 49 -10.51 -1.66 -8.08
CA CYS A 49 -10.42 -0.45 -7.27
C CYS A 49 -10.03 0.76 -8.15
N PRO A 50 -11.00 1.37 -8.87
CA PRO A 50 -10.75 2.57 -9.65
C PRO A 50 -10.61 3.78 -8.72
N VAL A 51 -9.39 4.06 -8.28
CA VAL A 51 -9.10 5.23 -7.41
C VAL A 51 -8.62 6.40 -8.27
N ILE A 52 -9.09 7.61 -7.94
CA ILE A 52 -8.75 8.88 -8.62
C ILE A 52 -7.50 9.56 -8.05
N ILE A 53 -6.88 8.97 -7.04
CA ILE A 53 -5.63 9.42 -6.42
C ILE A 53 -4.52 8.38 -6.67
N PRO A 54 -3.24 8.78 -6.64
CA PRO A 54 -2.14 7.83 -6.65
C PRO A 54 -2.29 6.85 -5.47
N LEU A 55 -2.20 5.56 -5.78
CA LEU A 55 -2.37 4.48 -4.82
C LEU A 55 -1.18 3.52 -4.94
N ASP A 56 -0.37 3.42 -3.89
CA ASP A 56 0.60 2.35 -3.75
C ASP A 56 -0.03 1.16 -3.03
N LEU A 57 -0.24 0.09 -3.80
CA LEU A 57 -0.88 -1.13 -3.34
C LEU A 57 0.17 -2.23 -3.14
N ILE A 58 0.39 -2.59 -1.88
CA ILE A 58 1.27 -3.67 -1.47
C ILE A 58 0.41 -4.84 -1.02
N VAL A 59 0.58 -5.99 -1.67
CA VAL A 59 -0.13 -7.21 -1.31
C VAL A 59 0.91 -8.22 -0.84
N ARG A 60 0.71 -8.81 0.34
CA ARG A 60 1.61 -9.80 0.96
C ARG A 60 0.83 -11.01 1.42
N ARG A 61 1.48 -12.17 1.38
CA ARG A 61 0.96 -13.35 2.06
C ARG A 61 1.17 -13.24 3.58
N PRO A 62 0.34 -13.91 4.40
CA PRO A 62 0.50 -13.86 5.86
C PRO A 62 1.90 -14.28 6.31
N GLU A 63 2.47 -15.32 5.70
CA GLU A 63 3.81 -15.81 6.03
C GLU A 63 4.92 -14.80 5.68
N GLU A 64 4.77 -14.04 4.59
CA GLU A 64 5.73 -13.00 4.21
C GLU A 64 5.60 -11.77 5.12
N PHE A 65 4.36 -11.42 5.46
CA PHE A 65 4.08 -10.34 6.40
C PHE A 65 4.72 -10.61 7.76
N GLU A 66 4.61 -11.83 8.29
CA GLU A 66 5.26 -12.18 9.56
C GLU A 66 6.78 -12.03 9.49
N VAL A 67 7.40 -12.45 8.38
CA VAL A 67 8.86 -12.30 8.20
C VAL A 67 9.24 -10.82 8.16
N CYS A 68 8.53 -10.00 7.38
CA CYS A 68 8.75 -8.55 7.31
C CYS A 68 8.53 -7.87 8.66
N PHE A 69 7.46 -8.24 9.38
CA PHE A 69 7.15 -7.71 10.70
C PHE A 69 8.26 -8.00 11.72
N ARG A 70 8.69 -9.26 11.81
CA ARG A 70 9.79 -9.65 12.72
C ARG A 70 11.12 -9.04 12.31
N GLY A 71 11.32 -8.82 11.01
CA GLY A 71 12.50 -8.16 10.46
C GLY A 71 12.51 -6.65 10.64
N GLY A 72 11.41 -6.04 11.13
CA GLY A 72 11.32 -4.59 11.28
C GLY A 72 11.23 -3.84 9.95
N ASP A 73 10.62 -4.45 8.93
CA ASP A 73 10.41 -3.81 7.63
C ASP A 73 9.72 -2.45 7.82
N PRO A 74 10.32 -1.35 7.31
CA PRO A 74 9.85 0.00 7.62
C PRO A 74 8.45 0.29 7.05
N VAL A 75 8.07 -0.38 5.94
CA VAL A 75 6.74 -0.21 5.34
C VAL A 75 5.69 -0.91 6.20
N VAL A 76 5.96 -2.16 6.59
CA VAL A 76 5.07 -2.89 7.51
C VAL A 76 4.96 -2.15 8.85
N ARG A 77 6.07 -1.64 9.37
CA ARG A 77 6.10 -0.89 10.63
C ARG A 77 5.27 0.39 10.54
N LYS A 78 5.47 1.21 9.51
CA LYS A 78 4.69 2.43 9.26
C LYS A 78 3.19 2.11 9.15
N ALA A 79 2.82 1.07 8.39
CA ALA A 79 1.43 0.66 8.22
C ALA A 79 0.77 0.19 9.53
N LEU A 80 1.52 -0.42 10.45
CA LEU A 80 1.01 -0.86 11.74
C LEU A 80 0.96 0.27 12.78
N ASP A 81 1.95 1.17 12.76
CA ASP A 81 2.05 2.25 13.74
C ASP A 81 1.11 3.43 13.39
N HIS A 82 0.88 3.68 12.10
CA HIS A 82 0.11 4.85 11.62
C HIS A 82 -1.08 4.47 10.74
N GLY A 83 -1.22 3.21 10.34
CA GLY A 83 -2.32 2.80 9.47
C GLY A 83 -3.60 2.49 10.23
N GLU A 84 -4.72 2.65 9.54
CA GLU A 84 -6.05 2.26 9.99
C GLU A 84 -6.44 0.91 9.37
N VAL A 85 -7.06 0.05 10.18
CA VAL A 85 -7.62 -1.22 9.69
C VAL A 85 -8.92 -0.93 8.95
N LEU A 86 -8.90 -1.10 7.62
CA LEU A 86 -10.11 -0.96 6.80
C LEU A 86 -10.95 -2.24 6.80
N HIS A 87 -10.31 -3.40 6.93
CA HIS A 87 -10.98 -4.70 6.91
C HIS A 87 -10.19 -5.75 7.69
N GLY A 88 -10.86 -6.41 8.65
CA GLY A 88 -10.31 -7.43 9.55
C GLY A 88 -10.65 -8.83 9.11
#